data_AF-A0A7J3DSP8-F1
#
_entry.id   AF-A0A7J3DSP8-F1
#
_cell.length_a   1.000
_cell.length_b   1.000
_cell.length_c   1.000
_cell.angle_alpha   90.00
_cell.angle_beta   90.00
_cell.angle_gamma   90.00
#
_symmetry.space_group_name_H-M   'P 1'
#
loop_
_entity.id
_entity.type
_entity.pdbx_description
1 polymer ?
#
loop_
_entity_poly.entity_id
_entity_poly.type
_entity_poly.pdbx_seq_one_letter_code
_entity_poly.pdbx_strand_id
1 'polypeptide(L)'
;MAEEGISKESETVQKAEELLRRLDKAGISLQKLEDFLDAIESASKEPTKIRYYAAAMTRLRRLEKETGKSIGALLKEYEKKARELVTIEYAIDDLKRKRARLEEDLEIYMQQRKLTLEIVNRANSLLSVLEQYKLGLNDVERLVAVLNSIKSSKGDPNEVIEQVIKAGDLSKQIAELEQRLKEIEASVNEASMKRDSLLREYAELLSVESEVGAIKSALEELKSQRDSLKQEVEELKRLRETLYVEYSSLLEVKGTVKELISAIESKKEELKKLDEEVSKKQTMLKELEDELNATRSFLTLLSEPQNTQPEDIEAIIQQMNNILKIKRGELPMLKPLEGHLLEKARKRLVELVIPALSGEFVPKWVFERLEKQFESLVEKRAKLEEELQSIKSVLKSMQAEVSVGAPKEAEQATLFLVKTTTGEKVPKAPSDKKAKIICRYCRAGTSVWLPTAEELMELKSKGETMKIVCPSCNKTNIIDPDIILKLYQR
;
A
#
# COMPACT_ATOMS: atom_id res chain seq x y z
N MET A 1 123.10 -106.62 71.40
CA MET A 1 123.03 -105.37 70.62
C MET A 1 124.32 -105.36 69.78
N ALA A 2 124.34 -105.55 68.47
CA ALA A 2 123.61 -104.82 67.45
C ALA A 2 123.65 -105.60 66.11
N GLU A 3 122.54 -106.20 65.70
CA GLU A 3 122.42 -107.01 64.46
C GLU A 3 121.79 -106.25 63.28
N GLU A 4 121.61 -104.92 63.36
CA GLU A 4 121.04 -104.10 62.26
C GLU A 4 122.08 -103.39 61.37
N GLY A 5 123.38 -103.44 61.71
CA GLY A 5 124.45 -102.75 60.96
C GLY A 5 124.92 -103.46 59.69
N ILE A 6 124.79 -104.79 59.63
CA ILE A 6 125.38 -105.63 58.57
C ILE A 6 124.52 -105.67 57.28
N SER A 7 123.28 -105.18 57.31
CA SER A 7 122.38 -105.19 56.15
C SER A 7 122.50 -103.97 55.22
N LYS A 8 122.99 -102.80 55.69
CA LYS A 8 123.01 -101.57 54.87
C LYS A 8 124.29 -101.39 54.05
N GLU A 9 125.44 -101.88 54.52
CA GLU A 9 126.71 -101.77 53.77
C GLU A 9 126.77 -102.76 52.59
N SER A 10 126.08 -103.91 52.67
CA SER A 10 125.99 -104.84 51.54
C SER A 10 125.15 -104.28 50.38
N GLU A 11 124.18 -103.40 50.65
CA GLU A 11 123.26 -102.88 49.63
C GLU A 11 123.86 -101.70 48.85
N THR A 12 124.74 -100.91 49.47
CA THR A 12 125.45 -99.81 48.82
C THR A 12 126.54 -100.31 47.89
N VAL A 13 127.27 -101.37 48.26
CA VAL A 13 128.31 -101.98 47.43
C VAL A 13 127.72 -102.63 46.17
N GLN A 14 126.59 -103.34 46.30
CA GLN A 14 125.90 -103.94 45.14
C GLN A 14 125.34 -102.88 44.16
N LYS A 15 124.82 -101.75 44.67
CA LYS A 15 124.37 -100.65 43.82
C LYS A 15 125.53 -99.99 43.08
N ALA A 16 126.72 -99.92 43.68
CA ALA A 16 127.92 -99.39 43.02
C ALA A 16 128.43 -100.32 41.90
N GLU A 17 128.44 -101.64 42.13
CA GLU A 17 128.84 -102.62 41.12
C GLU A 17 127.89 -102.65 39.90
N GLU A 18 126.58 -102.55 40.11
CA GLU A 18 125.61 -102.50 39.01
C GLU A 18 125.75 -101.23 38.17
N LEU A 19 126.06 -100.09 38.81
CA LEU A 19 126.34 -98.84 38.09
C LEU A 19 127.61 -98.95 37.24
N LEU A 20 128.69 -99.51 37.78
CA LEU A 20 129.93 -99.72 37.02
C LEU A 20 129.71 -100.62 35.82
N ARG A 21 128.96 -101.71 35.96
CA ARG A 21 128.61 -102.59 34.83
C ARG A 21 127.83 -101.88 33.73
N ARG A 22 126.91 -100.99 34.11
CA ARG A 22 126.14 -100.20 33.15
C ARG A 22 126.99 -99.16 32.44
N LEU A 23 127.95 -98.57 33.14
CA LEU A 23 128.89 -97.60 32.58
C LEU A 23 129.87 -98.24 31.60
N ASP A 24 130.40 -99.43 31.93
CA ASP A 24 131.25 -100.21 31.02
C ASP A 24 130.49 -100.62 29.75
N LYS A 25 129.23 -101.06 29.88
CA LYS A 25 128.37 -101.35 28.71
C LYS A 25 128.10 -100.11 27.84
N ALA A 26 128.13 -98.92 28.42
CA ALA A 26 127.96 -97.65 27.68
C ALA A 26 129.27 -97.14 27.07
N GLY A 27 130.40 -97.84 27.25
CA GLY A 27 131.71 -97.47 26.71
C GLY A 27 132.32 -96.22 27.36
N ILE A 28 131.88 -95.89 28.57
CA ILE A 28 132.36 -94.73 29.33
C ILE A 28 133.44 -95.24 30.29
N SER A 29 134.71 -95.03 29.93
CA SER A 29 135.83 -95.33 30.82
C SER A 29 135.76 -94.46 32.07
N LEU A 30 136.21 -95.00 33.21
CA LEU A 30 136.33 -94.27 34.48
C LEU A 30 137.00 -92.91 34.29
N GLN A 31 138.06 -92.84 33.47
CA GLN A 31 138.74 -91.60 33.12
C GLN A 31 137.84 -90.54 32.46
N LYS A 32 136.95 -90.93 31.54
CA LYS A 32 136.03 -89.98 30.88
C LYS A 32 134.92 -89.50 31.82
N LEU A 33 134.61 -90.31 32.82
CA LEU A 33 133.64 -90.00 33.85
C LEU A 33 134.29 -89.07 34.89
N GLU A 34 135.56 -89.27 35.22
CA GLU A 34 136.40 -88.31 35.96
C GLU A 34 136.55 -87.00 35.18
N ASP A 35 136.92 -87.00 33.89
CA ASP A 35 137.00 -85.77 33.08
C ASP A 35 135.66 -85.04 32.99
N PHE A 36 134.55 -85.77 32.92
CA PHE A 36 133.19 -85.20 32.93
C PHE A 36 132.82 -84.67 34.31
N LEU A 37 133.22 -85.35 35.39
CA LEU A 37 133.04 -84.88 36.76
C LEU A 37 133.93 -83.66 37.06
N ASP A 38 135.15 -83.60 36.54
CA ASP A 38 136.04 -82.43 36.60
C ASP A 38 135.51 -81.26 35.76
N ALA A 39 134.92 -81.53 34.58
CA ALA A 39 134.22 -80.53 33.78
C ALA A 39 132.93 -80.05 34.47
N ILE A 40 132.24 -80.94 35.19
CA ILE A 40 131.09 -80.59 36.03
C ILE A 40 131.56 -79.83 37.27
N GLU A 41 132.65 -80.19 37.93
CA GLU A 41 133.19 -79.53 39.13
C GLU A 41 133.72 -78.13 38.78
N SER A 42 134.36 -77.97 37.62
CA SER A 42 134.73 -76.64 37.10
C SER A 42 133.53 -75.81 36.64
N ALA A 43 132.43 -76.43 36.18
CA ALA A 43 131.15 -75.77 35.91
C ALA A 43 130.21 -75.69 37.14
N SER A 44 130.56 -76.31 38.26
CA SER A 44 129.66 -76.62 39.40
C SER A 44 129.25 -75.40 40.22
N LYS A 45 129.80 -74.23 39.92
CA LYS A 45 129.37 -73.00 40.57
C LYS A 45 127.94 -72.57 40.17
N GLU A 46 127.35 -73.07 39.07
CA GLU A 46 125.93 -72.81 38.73
C GLU A 46 125.23 -73.98 37.96
N PRO A 47 124.40 -74.82 38.63
CA PRO A 47 123.80 -76.03 38.04
C PRO A 47 122.77 -75.77 36.92
N THR A 48 122.29 -74.55 36.75
CA THR A 48 121.35 -74.15 35.69
C THR A 48 122.01 -74.09 34.30
N LYS A 49 123.28 -73.71 34.22
CA LYS A 49 124.03 -73.63 32.96
C LYS A 49 124.29 -75.01 32.36
N ILE A 50 124.54 -76.02 33.20
CA ILE A 50 124.77 -77.40 32.75
C ILE A 50 123.50 -77.97 32.10
N ARG A 51 122.32 -77.76 32.71
CA ARG A 51 121.03 -78.14 32.09
C ARG A 51 120.79 -77.41 30.78
N TYR A 52 121.14 -76.13 30.70
CA TYR A 52 121.03 -75.35 29.47
C TYR A 52 121.91 -75.89 28.35
N TYR A 53 123.20 -76.18 28.63
CA TYR A 53 124.10 -76.76 27.63
C TYR A 53 123.70 -78.17 27.21
N ALA A 54 123.26 -79.01 28.14
CA ALA A 54 122.74 -80.34 27.82
C ALA A 54 121.47 -80.26 26.94
N ALA A 55 120.55 -79.36 27.25
CA ALA A 55 119.35 -79.13 26.44
C ALA A 55 119.69 -78.55 25.06
N ALA A 56 120.62 -77.60 24.98
CA ALA A 56 121.11 -77.03 23.72
C ALA A 56 121.79 -78.09 22.86
N MET A 57 122.64 -78.95 23.45
CA MET A 57 123.28 -80.06 22.73
C MET A 57 122.27 -81.11 22.25
N THR A 58 121.22 -81.37 23.03
CA THR A 58 120.14 -82.27 22.60
C THR A 58 119.37 -81.69 21.41
N ARG A 59 119.11 -80.36 21.42
CA ARG A 59 118.50 -79.65 20.28
C ARG A 59 119.40 -79.65 19.05
N LEU A 60 120.69 -79.38 19.21
CA LEU A 60 121.66 -79.40 18.11
C LEU A 60 121.78 -80.79 17.49
N ARG A 61 121.81 -81.86 18.29
CA ARG A 61 121.76 -83.24 17.76
C ARG A 61 120.45 -83.58 17.04
N ARG A 62 119.32 -83.04 17.50
CA ARG A 62 118.04 -83.22 16.79
C ARG A 62 118.06 -82.51 15.43
N LEU A 63 118.55 -81.27 15.39
CA LEU A 63 118.71 -80.49 14.14
C LEU A 63 119.71 -81.12 13.17
N GLU A 64 120.80 -81.71 13.67
CA GLU A 64 121.76 -82.47 12.87
C GLU A 64 121.10 -83.68 12.19
N LYS A 65 120.23 -84.40 12.91
CA LYS A 65 119.42 -85.50 12.33
C LYS A 65 118.41 -85.02 11.30
N GLU A 66 117.74 -83.90 11.54
CA GLU A 66 116.68 -83.38 10.66
C GLU A 66 117.23 -82.73 9.38
N THR A 67 118.34 -82.01 9.48
CA THR A 67 118.92 -81.28 8.33
C THR A 67 120.03 -82.04 7.62
N GLY A 68 120.55 -83.11 8.22
CA GLY A 68 121.70 -83.88 7.72
C GLY A 68 123.03 -83.13 7.76
N LYS A 69 123.06 -81.90 8.29
CA LYS A 69 124.27 -81.07 8.39
C LYS A 69 124.94 -81.27 9.74
N SER A 70 126.27 -81.35 9.74
CA SER A 70 127.02 -81.47 10.99
C SER A 70 126.78 -80.27 11.91
N ILE A 71 126.83 -80.49 13.23
CA ILE A 71 126.62 -79.43 14.24
C ILE A 71 127.50 -78.18 13.96
N GLY A 72 128.73 -78.36 13.48
CA GLY A 72 129.62 -77.26 13.13
C GLY A 72 129.14 -76.40 11.95
N ALA A 73 128.49 -76.99 10.94
CA ALA A 73 127.91 -76.24 9.82
C ALA A 73 126.66 -75.46 10.24
N LEU A 74 125.82 -76.05 11.10
CA LEU A 74 124.63 -75.40 11.66
C LEU A 74 125.01 -74.17 12.50
N LEU A 75 126.07 -74.25 13.30
CA LEU A 75 126.57 -73.11 14.06
C LEU A 75 127.08 -71.97 13.15
N LYS A 76 127.79 -72.29 12.05
CA LYS A 76 128.23 -71.27 11.08
C LYS A 76 127.07 -70.58 10.36
N GLU A 77 126.03 -71.33 9.98
CA GLU A 77 124.82 -70.74 9.39
C GLU A 77 124.06 -69.89 10.41
N TYR A 78 123.99 -70.32 11.67
CA TYR A 78 123.40 -69.54 12.75
C TYR A 78 124.16 -68.23 12.97
N GLU A 79 125.50 -68.27 13.04
CA GLU A 79 126.33 -67.07 13.15
C GLU A 79 126.15 -66.12 11.97
N LYS A 80 126.07 -66.65 10.75
CA LYS A 80 125.83 -65.82 9.55
C LYS A 80 124.46 -65.13 9.64
N LYS A 81 123.40 -65.87 9.96
CA LYS A 81 122.06 -65.31 10.13
C LYS A 81 121.98 -64.33 11.31
N ALA A 82 122.72 -64.56 12.38
CA ALA A 82 122.80 -63.63 13.50
C ALA A 82 123.46 -62.30 13.10
N ARG A 83 124.52 -62.32 12.27
CA ARG A 83 125.11 -61.09 11.73
C ARG A 83 124.17 -60.35 10.79
N GLU A 84 123.47 -61.09 9.91
CA GLU A 84 122.46 -60.50 9.01
C GLU A 84 121.30 -59.87 9.81
N LEU A 85 120.84 -60.51 10.89
CA LEU A 85 119.85 -59.96 11.80
C LEU A 85 120.30 -58.61 12.38
N VAL A 86 121.54 -58.53 12.90
CA VAL A 86 122.07 -57.26 13.44
C VAL A 86 122.12 -56.17 12.37
N THR A 87 122.52 -56.49 11.14
CA THR A 87 122.53 -55.50 10.05
C THR A 87 121.12 -55.02 9.68
N ILE A 88 120.13 -55.91 9.69
CA ILE A 88 118.73 -55.57 9.43
C ILE A 88 118.17 -54.73 10.57
N GLU A 89 118.46 -55.09 11.82
CA GLU A 89 118.07 -54.32 13.00
C GLU A 89 118.61 -52.89 12.95
N TYR A 90 119.89 -52.71 12.57
CA TYR A 90 120.47 -51.38 12.40
C TYR A 90 119.78 -50.58 11.29
N ALA A 91 119.46 -51.21 10.16
CA ALA A 91 118.74 -50.55 9.06
C ALA A 91 117.31 -50.16 9.46
N ILE A 92 116.61 -50.99 10.22
CA ILE A 92 115.29 -50.69 10.78
C ILE A 92 115.38 -49.48 11.72
N ASP A 93 116.40 -49.44 12.58
CA ASP A 93 116.57 -48.34 13.53
C ASP A 93 116.88 -47.01 12.83
N ASP A 94 117.70 -47.02 11.77
CA ASP A 94 117.95 -45.84 10.94
C ASP A 94 116.68 -45.33 10.23
N LEU A 95 115.88 -46.24 9.67
CA LEU A 95 114.60 -45.88 9.05
C LEU A 95 113.60 -45.31 10.06
N LYS A 96 113.54 -45.85 11.28
CA LYS A 96 112.71 -45.29 12.36
C LYS A 96 113.16 -43.88 12.72
N ARG A 97 114.46 -43.63 12.83
CA ARG A 97 115.01 -42.29 13.08
C ARG A 97 114.68 -41.31 11.96
N LYS A 98 114.81 -41.73 10.69
CA LYS A 98 114.42 -40.90 9.53
C LYS A 98 112.94 -40.57 9.52
N ARG A 99 112.09 -41.56 9.82
CA ARG A 99 110.64 -41.34 9.92
C ARG A 99 110.30 -40.33 11.02
N ALA A 100 110.88 -40.48 12.21
CA ALA A 100 110.64 -39.57 13.33
C ALA A 100 111.02 -38.11 12.97
N ARG A 101 112.15 -37.91 12.29
CA ARG A 101 112.56 -36.59 11.80
C ARG A 101 111.56 -36.00 10.80
N LEU A 102 111.09 -36.79 9.84
CA LEU A 102 110.11 -36.32 8.86
C LEU A 102 108.75 -35.99 9.49
N GLU A 103 108.33 -36.75 10.50
CA GLU A 103 107.10 -36.46 11.25
C GLU A 103 107.23 -35.16 12.05
N GLU A 104 108.38 -34.91 12.68
CA GLU A 104 108.69 -33.66 13.38
C GLU A 104 108.74 -32.45 12.43
N ASP A 105 109.43 -32.58 11.30
CA ASP A 105 109.49 -31.54 10.27
C ASP A 105 108.10 -31.21 9.74
N LEU A 106 107.27 -32.23 9.47
CA LEU A 106 105.91 -32.04 8.96
C LEU A 106 105.01 -31.33 9.98
N GLU A 107 105.14 -31.65 11.27
CA GLU A 107 104.41 -30.98 12.35
C GLU A 107 104.80 -29.49 12.43
N ILE A 108 106.10 -29.17 12.33
CA ILE A 108 106.59 -27.77 12.29
C ILE A 108 105.98 -27.03 11.09
N TYR A 109 105.98 -27.63 9.89
CA TYR A 109 105.39 -27.01 8.70
C TYR A 109 103.88 -26.76 8.85
N MET A 110 103.16 -27.69 9.48
CA MET A 110 101.72 -27.54 9.71
C MET A 110 101.40 -26.42 10.71
N GLN A 111 102.22 -26.25 11.75
CA GLN A 111 102.07 -25.15 12.71
C GLN A 111 102.35 -23.79 12.07
N GLN A 112 103.41 -23.67 11.27
CA GLN A 112 103.73 -22.43 10.54
C GLN A 112 102.57 -21.99 9.61
N ARG A 113 101.95 -22.94 8.90
CA ARG A 113 100.82 -22.65 8.01
C ARG A 113 99.57 -22.20 8.76
N LYS A 114 99.28 -22.78 9.94
CA LYS A 114 98.16 -22.33 10.80
C LYS A 114 98.35 -20.89 11.27
N LEU A 115 99.55 -20.56 11.76
CA LEU A 115 99.88 -19.19 12.19
C LEU A 115 99.71 -18.18 11.05
N THR A 116 100.11 -18.55 9.83
CA THR A 116 99.96 -17.67 8.66
C THR A 116 98.49 -17.43 8.32
N LEU A 117 97.65 -18.47 8.38
CA LEU A 117 96.21 -18.34 8.15
C LEU A 117 95.52 -17.48 9.21
N GLU A 118 95.88 -17.62 10.49
CA GLU A 118 95.35 -16.76 11.56
C GLU A 118 95.71 -15.29 11.36
N ILE A 119 96.96 -15.00 10.98
CA ILE A 119 97.41 -13.64 10.69
C ILE A 119 96.63 -13.05 9.51
N VAL A 120 96.46 -13.81 8.42
CA VAL A 120 95.71 -13.37 7.23
C VAL A 120 94.23 -13.13 7.55
N ASN A 121 93.59 -14.03 8.32
CA ASN A 121 92.20 -13.87 8.72
C ASN A 121 91.99 -12.63 9.60
N ARG A 122 92.92 -12.37 10.52
CA ARG A 122 92.86 -11.17 11.37
C ARG A 122 93.02 -9.89 10.55
N ALA A 123 93.95 -9.86 9.59
CA ALA A 123 94.11 -8.73 8.67
C ALA A 123 92.84 -8.48 7.83
N ASN A 124 92.23 -9.54 7.30
CA ASN A 124 90.97 -9.43 6.55
C ASN A 124 89.81 -8.92 7.40
N SER A 125 89.70 -9.37 8.66
CA SER A 125 88.65 -8.86 9.56
C SER A 125 88.79 -7.35 9.80
N LEU A 126 90.02 -6.85 9.99
CA LEU A 126 90.28 -5.42 10.18
C LEU A 126 89.95 -4.62 8.91
N LEU A 127 90.33 -5.12 7.73
CA LEU A 127 89.98 -4.47 6.46
C LEU A 127 88.46 -4.38 6.25
N SER A 128 87.73 -5.45 6.58
CA SER A 128 86.26 -5.47 6.44
C SER A 128 85.55 -4.44 7.33
N VAL A 129 86.08 -4.20 8.54
CA VAL A 129 85.55 -3.16 9.44
C VAL A 129 85.83 -1.78 8.88
N LEU A 130 87.03 -1.54 8.35
CA LEU A 130 87.38 -0.25 7.75
C LEU A 130 86.51 0.08 6.52
N GLU A 131 86.22 -0.92 5.68
CA GLU A 131 85.34 -0.76 4.52
C GLU A 131 83.89 -0.41 4.90
N GLN A 132 83.34 -0.99 5.97
CA GLN A 132 81.98 -0.68 6.44
C GLN A 132 81.80 0.80 6.79
N TYR A 133 82.86 1.44 7.30
CA TYR A 133 82.86 2.86 7.64
C TYR A 133 83.43 3.75 6.53
N LYS A 134 83.72 3.18 5.34
CA LYS A 134 84.34 3.86 4.18
C LYS A 134 85.69 4.54 4.51
N LEU A 135 86.47 3.96 5.42
CA LEU A 135 87.79 4.47 5.81
C LEU A 135 88.89 3.67 5.12
N GLY A 136 89.85 4.35 4.50
CA GLY A 136 91.04 3.72 3.92
C GLY A 136 92.18 3.58 4.94
N LEU A 137 93.20 2.79 4.60
CA LEU A 137 94.43 2.66 5.42
C LEU A 137 95.11 4.02 5.67
N ASN A 138 95.05 4.93 4.69
CA ASN A 138 95.55 6.31 4.82
C ASN A 138 94.79 7.12 5.88
N ASP A 139 93.52 6.84 6.11
CA ASP A 139 92.72 7.52 7.13
C ASP A 139 93.07 7.01 8.53
N VAL A 140 93.43 5.72 8.65
CA VAL A 140 93.96 5.13 9.89
C VAL A 140 95.32 5.76 10.25
N GLU A 141 96.21 5.95 9.27
CA GLU A 141 97.48 6.65 9.51
C GLU A 141 97.28 8.09 9.98
N ARG A 142 96.34 8.83 9.38
CA ARG A 142 95.97 10.18 9.81
C ARG A 142 95.39 10.19 11.23
N LEU A 143 94.54 9.22 11.57
CA LEU A 143 94.00 9.05 12.93
C LEU A 143 95.12 8.77 13.93
N VAL A 144 96.07 7.90 13.60
CA VAL A 144 97.24 7.62 14.45
C VAL A 144 98.10 8.87 14.63
N ALA A 145 98.30 9.68 13.58
CA ALA A 145 99.02 10.94 13.67
C ALA A 145 98.32 11.96 14.60
N VAL A 146 96.99 12.06 14.54
CA VAL A 146 96.18 12.90 15.44
C VAL A 146 96.22 12.39 16.88
N LEU A 147 96.14 11.08 17.10
CA LEU A 147 96.25 10.50 18.46
C LEU A 147 97.65 10.72 19.06
N ASN A 148 98.69 10.64 18.24
CA ASN A 148 100.06 10.93 18.67
C ASN A 148 100.30 12.42 18.98
N SER A 149 99.67 13.34 18.24
CA SER A 149 99.76 14.77 18.53
C SER A 149 99.01 15.16 19.81
N ILE A 150 97.86 14.52 20.09
CA ILE A 150 97.11 14.66 21.36
C ILE A 150 97.94 14.15 22.56
N LYS A 151 98.59 13.00 22.39
CA LYS A 151 99.48 12.43 23.41
C LYS A 151 100.70 13.34 23.68
N SER A 152 101.17 14.05 22.66
CA SER A 152 102.30 14.99 22.75
C SER A 152 101.93 16.33 23.42
N SER A 153 100.65 16.71 23.39
CA SER A 153 100.12 17.93 24.05
C SER A 153 99.62 17.70 25.49
N LYS A 154 99.96 16.56 26.11
CA LYS A 154 99.48 16.11 27.44
C LYS A 154 97.96 15.87 27.55
N GLY A 155 97.23 15.80 26.44
CA GLY A 155 95.83 15.35 26.44
C GLY A 155 95.74 13.83 26.54
N ASP A 156 94.69 13.30 27.15
CA ASP A 156 94.39 11.86 27.11
C ASP A 156 93.67 11.52 25.78
N PRO A 157 94.29 10.75 24.87
CA PRO A 157 93.63 10.35 23.63
C PRO A 157 92.32 9.58 23.85
N ASN A 158 92.18 8.88 24.98
CA ASN A 158 90.95 8.15 25.29
C ASN A 158 89.79 9.11 25.59
N GLU A 159 90.04 10.22 26.28
CA GLU A 159 89.03 11.24 26.57
C GLU A 159 88.54 11.90 25.27
N VAL A 160 89.46 12.20 24.34
CA VAL A 160 89.10 12.75 23.03
C VAL A 160 88.28 11.75 22.21
N ILE A 161 88.64 10.46 22.21
CA ILE A 161 87.85 9.41 21.56
C ILE A 161 86.44 9.32 22.16
N GLU A 162 86.32 9.37 23.49
CA GLU A 162 85.03 9.33 24.18
C GLU A 162 84.15 10.55 23.81
N GLN A 163 84.74 11.74 23.72
CA GLN A 163 84.05 12.94 23.26
C GLN A 163 83.61 12.83 21.79
N VAL A 164 84.43 12.23 20.92
CA VAL A 164 84.07 11.98 19.51
C VAL A 164 82.93 10.97 19.40
N ILE A 165 82.92 9.92 20.23
CA ILE A 165 81.82 8.96 20.31
C ILE A 165 80.53 9.68 20.74
N LYS A 166 80.58 10.47 21.82
CA LYS A 166 79.43 11.27 22.29
C LYS A 166 78.94 12.25 21.22
N ALA A 167 79.84 12.92 20.50
CA ALA A 167 79.48 13.81 19.40
C ALA A 167 78.81 13.05 18.24
N GLY A 168 79.27 11.84 17.93
CA GLY A 168 78.65 10.96 16.93
C GLY A 168 77.23 10.53 17.34
N ASP A 169 77.02 10.18 18.60
CA ASP A 169 75.70 9.82 19.13
C ASP A 169 74.74 11.02 19.15
N LEU A 170 75.22 12.20 19.52
CA LEU A 170 74.45 13.45 19.41
C LEU A 170 74.11 13.77 17.95
N SER A 171 75.03 13.55 17.01
CA SER A 171 74.77 13.74 15.58
C SER A 171 73.68 12.80 15.06
N LYS A 172 73.67 11.53 15.51
CA LYS A 172 72.58 10.59 15.21
C LYS A 172 71.25 11.05 15.80
N GLN A 173 71.24 11.52 17.05
CA GLN A 173 70.03 12.04 17.68
C GLN A 173 69.49 13.28 16.95
N ILE A 174 70.36 14.19 16.51
CA ILE A 174 69.97 15.36 15.70
C ILE A 174 69.33 14.89 14.38
N ALA A 175 69.97 13.96 13.66
CA ALA A 175 69.41 13.43 12.41
C ALA A 175 68.04 12.74 12.62
N GLU A 176 67.87 12.01 13.72
CA GLU A 176 66.59 11.39 14.07
C GLU A 176 65.52 12.45 14.40
N LEU A 177 65.88 13.49 15.16
CA LEU A 177 64.97 14.59 15.48
C LEU A 177 64.59 15.39 14.24
N GLU A 178 65.52 15.65 13.33
CA GLU A 178 65.23 16.29 12.04
C GLU A 178 64.27 15.46 11.19
N GLN A 179 64.43 14.14 11.17
CA GLN A 179 63.49 13.25 10.50
C GLN A 179 62.10 13.32 11.14
N ARG A 180 62.02 13.23 12.48
CA ARG A 180 60.75 13.38 13.20
C ARG A 180 60.09 14.73 12.97
N LEU A 181 60.87 15.82 12.89
CA LEU A 181 60.35 17.14 12.56
C LEU A 181 59.73 17.17 11.16
N LYS A 182 60.39 16.60 10.16
CA LYS A 182 59.83 16.49 8.80
C LYS A 182 58.54 15.67 8.77
N GLU A 183 58.49 14.57 9.52
CA GLU A 183 57.29 13.73 9.64
C GLU A 183 56.14 14.50 10.31
N ILE A 184 56.43 15.25 11.37
CA ILE A 184 55.45 16.11 12.06
C ILE A 184 54.97 17.23 11.15
N GLU A 185 55.85 17.92 10.43
CA GLU A 185 55.49 18.97 9.47
C GLU A 185 54.59 18.43 8.36
N ALA A 186 54.90 17.25 7.83
CA ALA A 186 54.05 16.57 6.85
C ALA A 186 52.66 16.25 7.44
N SER A 187 52.61 15.72 8.66
CA SER A 187 51.35 15.43 9.36
C SER A 187 50.54 16.70 9.65
N VAL A 188 51.19 17.81 10.01
CA VAL A 188 50.53 19.11 10.25
C VAL A 188 49.97 19.68 8.95
N ASN A 189 50.71 19.59 7.85
CA ASN A 189 50.24 20.02 6.53
C ASN A 189 49.02 19.19 6.09
N GLU A 190 49.06 17.87 6.26
CA GLU A 190 47.92 17.00 5.96
C GLU A 190 46.70 17.35 6.83
N ALA A 191 46.90 17.57 8.13
CA ALA A 191 45.83 17.99 9.04
C ALA A 191 45.26 19.36 8.67
N SER A 192 46.10 20.32 8.25
CA SER A 192 45.65 21.63 7.77
C SER A 192 44.81 21.51 6.50
N MET A 193 45.23 20.69 5.53
CA MET A 193 44.46 20.45 4.31
C MET A 193 43.10 19.83 4.61
N LYS A 194 43.03 18.86 5.54
CA LYS A 194 41.78 18.26 6.01
C LYS A 194 40.88 19.27 6.71
N ARG A 195 41.44 20.16 7.54
CA ARG A 195 40.66 21.25 8.16
C ARG A 195 40.05 22.15 7.10
N ASP A 196 40.82 22.54 6.09
CA ASP A 196 40.36 23.47 5.05
C ASP A 196 39.35 22.81 4.08
N SER A 197 39.39 21.48 3.89
CA SER A 197 38.32 20.76 3.19
C SER A 197 37.04 20.70 4.03
N LEU A 198 37.14 20.37 5.32
CA LEU A 198 35.99 20.33 6.23
C LEU A 198 35.32 21.70 6.40
N LEU A 199 36.08 22.79 6.43
CA LEU A 199 35.52 24.15 6.47
C LEU A 199 34.72 24.50 5.21
N ARG A 200 35.16 24.01 4.05
CA ARG A 200 34.41 24.17 2.79
C ARG A 200 33.11 23.38 2.81
N GLU A 201 33.16 22.12 3.23
CA GLU A 201 31.96 21.28 3.40
C GLU A 201 30.97 21.91 4.40
N TYR A 202 31.47 22.47 5.52
CA TYR A 202 30.63 23.17 6.50
C TYR A 202 29.97 24.42 5.91
N ALA A 203 30.68 25.19 5.07
CA ALA A 203 30.11 26.35 4.40
C ALA A 203 29.00 25.95 3.39
N GLU A 204 29.18 24.85 2.67
CA GLU A 204 28.15 24.29 1.79
C GLU A 204 26.92 23.85 2.57
N LEU A 205 27.09 23.19 3.72
CA LEU A 205 25.99 22.79 4.59
C LEU A 205 25.20 23.99 5.13
N LEU A 206 25.87 25.08 5.52
CA LEU A 206 25.23 26.32 5.92
C LEU A 206 24.40 26.95 4.78
N SER A 207 24.92 26.90 3.54
CA SER A 207 24.17 27.34 2.36
C SER A 207 22.89 26.51 2.18
N VAL A 208 22.99 25.19 2.27
CA VAL A 208 21.84 24.28 2.19
C VAL A 208 20.84 24.54 3.32
N GLU A 209 21.30 24.78 4.54
CA GLU A 209 20.42 25.12 5.66
C GLU A 209 19.61 26.41 5.40
N SER A 210 20.24 27.41 4.77
CA SER A 210 19.56 28.65 4.38
C SER A 210 18.50 28.41 3.28
N GLU A 211 18.80 27.57 2.29
CA GLU A 211 17.87 27.16 1.23
C GLU A 211 16.68 26.40 1.81
N VAL A 212 16.94 25.46 2.73
CA VAL A 212 15.89 24.73 3.46
C VAL A 212 14.99 25.69 4.25
N GLY A 213 15.58 26.72 4.87
CA GLY A 213 14.84 27.80 5.52
C GLY A 213 13.91 28.55 4.56
N ALA A 214 14.43 28.95 3.40
CA ALA A 214 13.64 29.63 2.36
C ALA A 214 12.49 28.75 1.84
N ILE A 215 12.76 27.46 1.59
CA ILE A 215 11.74 26.49 1.15
C ILE A 215 10.65 26.32 2.22
N LYS A 216 11.01 26.23 3.51
CA LYS A 216 10.03 26.14 4.60
C LYS A 216 9.12 27.35 4.65
N SER A 217 9.67 28.56 4.50
CA SER A 217 8.89 29.80 4.46
C SER A 217 7.94 29.83 3.26
N ALA A 218 8.41 29.47 2.07
CA ALA A 218 7.57 29.38 0.87
C ALA A 218 6.46 28.34 1.02
N LEU A 219 6.74 27.21 1.66
CA LEU A 219 5.75 26.17 1.93
C LEU A 219 4.66 26.65 2.90
N GLU A 220 5.00 27.45 3.89
CA GLU A 220 4.02 28.02 4.82
C GLU A 220 3.15 29.10 4.15
N GLU A 221 3.74 29.91 3.26
CA GLU A 221 3.00 30.85 2.43
C GLU A 221 2.02 30.14 1.47
N LEU A 222 2.46 29.07 0.80
CA LEU A 222 1.57 28.28 -0.05
C LEU A 222 0.44 27.61 0.74
N LYS A 223 0.69 27.18 1.98
CA LYS A 223 -0.37 26.66 2.85
C LYS A 223 -1.39 27.73 3.19
N SER A 224 -0.96 28.94 3.54
CA SER A 224 -1.87 30.03 3.89
C SER A 224 -2.71 30.47 2.68
N GLN A 225 -2.09 30.57 1.50
CA GLN A 225 -2.81 30.80 0.24
C GLN A 225 -3.86 29.72 -0.04
N ARG A 226 -3.48 28.45 0.13
CA ARG A 226 -4.40 27.32 -0.02
C ARG A 226 -5.58 27.38 0.95
N ASP A 227 -5.35 27.82 2.19
CA ASP A 227 -6.42 27.96 3.18
C ASP A 227 -7.34 29.16 2.88
N SER A 228 -6.79 30.28 2.40
CA SER A 228 -7.59 31.41 1.89
C SER A 228 -8.48 31.00 0.73
N LEU A 229 -7.92 30.33 -0.28
CA LEU A 229 -8.68 29.84 -1.43
C LEU A 229 -9.77 28.84 -1.03
N LYS A 230 -9.52 27.99 -0.03
CA LYS A 230 -10.56 27.10 0.51
C LYS A 230 -11.72 27.87 1.14
N GLN A 231 -11.43 28.96 1.86
CA GLN A 231 -12.47 29.82 2.43
C GLN A 231 -13.29 30.51 1.33
N GLU A 232 -12.62 31.09 0.33
CA GLU A 232 -13.29 31.71 -0.83
C GLU A 232 -14.20 30.74 -1.58
N VAL A 233 -13.74 29.50 -1.79
CA VAL A 233 -14.57 28.46 -2.41
C VAL A 233 -15.81 28.15 -1.59
N GLU A 234 -15.71 28.14 -0.26
CA GLU A 234 -16.84 27.87 0.62
C GLU A 234 -17.83 29.05 0.65
N GLU A 235 -17.33 30.28 0.61
CA GLU A 235 -18.16 31.49 0.46
C GLU A 235 -18.91 31.50 -0.88
N LEU A 236 -18.22 31.16 -1.98
CA LEU A 236 -18.84 31.06 -3.30
C LEU A 236 -19.92 29.98 -3.36
N LYS A 237 -19.75 28.85 -2.67
CA LYS A 237 -20.81 27.83 -2.56
C LYS A 237 -22.03 28.37 -1.82
N ARG A 238 -21.84 29.07 -0.71
CA ARG A 238 -22.95 29.69 0.04
C ARG A 238 -23.69 30.72 -0.80
N LEU A 239 -22.96 31.59 -1.51
CA LEU A 239 -23.55 32.57 -2.42
C LEU A 239 -24.37 31.90 -3.53
N ARG A 240 -23.87 30.81 -4.11
CA ARG A 240 -24.60 30.01 -5.11
C ARG A 240 -25.87 29.41 -4.55
N GLU A 241 -25.85 28.90 -3.32
CA GLU A 241 -27.04 28.34 -2.66
C GLU A 241 -28.09 29.42 -2.39
N THR A 242 -27.67 30.59 -1.90
CA THR A 242 -28.57 31.75 -1.72
C THR A 242 -29.20 32.17 -3.05
N LEU A 243 -28.40 32.30 -4.12
CA LEU A 243 -28.90 32.65 -5.45
C LEU A 243 -29.88 31.61 -6.00
N TYR A 244 -29.67 30.33 -5.71
CA TYR A 244 -30.59 29.27 -6.13
C TYR A 244 -31.94 29.40 -5.42
N VAL A 245 -31.95 29.71 -4.12
CA VAL A 245 -33.19 29.95 -3.35
C VAL A 245 -33.93 31.17 -3.89
N GLU A 246 -33.22 32.28 -4.14
CA GLU A 246 -33.79 33.49 -4.74
C GLU A 246 -34.34 33.23 -6.15
N TYR A 247 -33.64 32.44 -6.97
CA TYR A 247 -34.12 32.06 -8.29
C TYR A 247 -35.41 31.23 -8.23
N SER A 248 -35.49 30.29 -7.27
CA SER A 248 -36.69 29.48 -7.05
C SER A 248 -37.88 30.34 -6.60
N SER A 249 -37.68 31.30 -5.70
CA SER A 249 -38.76 32.19 -5.27
C SER A 249 -39.24 33.10 -6.40
N LEU A 250 -38.33 33.59 -7.25
CA LEU A 250 -38.70 34.35 -8.45
C LEU A 250 -39.51 33.51 -9.46
N LEU A 251 -39.23 32.21 -9.58
CA LEU A 251 -40.03 31.29 -10.39
C LEU A 251 -41.46 31.13 -9.87
N GLU A 252 -41.63 31.04 -8.54
CA GLU A 252 -42.94 31.00 -7.90
C GLU A 252 -43.71 32.30 -8.12
N VAL A 253 -43.06 33.46 -7.91
CA VAL A 253 -43.64 34.78 -8.19
C VAL A 253 -44.04 34.91 -9.66
N LYS A 254 -43.22 34.41 -10.60
CA LYS A 254 -43.58 34.39 -12.02
C LYS A 254 -44.83 33.52 -12.28
N GLY A 255 -45.00 32.43 -11.53
CA GLY A 255 -46.19 31.60 -11.55
C GLY A 255 -47.43 32.37 -11.09
N THR A 256 -47.36 33.00 -9.92
CA THR A 256 -48.47 33.78 -9.36
C THR A 256 -48.85 34.97 -10.25
N VAL A 257 -47.87 35.65 -10.86
CA VAL A 257 -48.12 36.73 -11.83
C VAL A 257 -48.90 36.22 -13.04
N LYS A 258 -48.58 35.04 -13.57
CA LYS A 258 -49.33 34.45 -14.69
C LYS A 258 -50.78 34.14 -14.30
N GLU A 259 -50.98 33.57 -13.11
CA GLU A 259 -52.33 33.28 -12.59
C GLU A 259 -53.15 34.57 -12.42
N LEU A 260 -52.54 35.63 -11.88
CA LEU A 260 -53.18 36.94 -11.74
C LEU A 260 -53.55 37.53 -13.11
N ILE A 261 -52.68 37.43 -14.11
CA ILE A 261 -52.99 37.91 -15.48
C ILE A 261 -54.21 37.17 -16.03
N SER A 262 -54.25 35.84 -15.93
CA SER A 262 -55.41 35.06 -16.39
C SER A 262 -56.69 35.39 -15.62
N ALA A 263 -56.59 35.65 -14.31
CA ALA A 263 -57.72 36.08 -13.50
C ALA A 263 -58.24 37.47 -13.91
N ILE A 264 -57.33 38.42 -14.19
CA ILE A 264 -57.66 39.76 -14.69
C ILE A 264 -58.35 39.66 -16.05
N GLU A 265 -57.85 38.83 -16.97
CA GLU A 265 -58.47 38.61 -18.28
C GLU A 265 -59.89 38.04 -18.15
N SER A 266 -60.09 37.05 -17.28
CA SER A 266 -61.42 36.50 -16.99
C SER A 266 -62.37 37.56 -16.43
N LYS A 267 -61.91 38.37 -15.45
CA LYS A 267 -62.72 39.43 -14.85
C LYS A 267 -63.05 40.54 -15.84
N LYS A 268 -62.13 40.87 -16.76
CA LYS A 268 -62.37 41.83 -17.84
C LYS A 268 -63.46 41.32 -18.79
N GLU A 269 -63.48 40.03 -19.08
CA GLU A 269 -64.51 39.43 -19.94
C GLU A 269 -65.88 39.36 -19.25
N GLU A 270 -65.91 39.04 -17.95
CA GLU A 270 -67.13 39.16 -17.14
C GLU A 270 -67.68 40.59 -17.14
N LEU A 271 -66.81 41.59 -16.95
CA LEU A 271 -67.19 43.00 -16.98
C LEU A 271 -67.79 43.42 -18.32
N LYS A 272 -67.24 42.97 -19.45
CA LYS A 272 -67.82 43.25 -20.78
C LYS A 272 -69.24 42.69 -20.91
N LYS A 273 -69.47 41.45 -20.46
CA LYS A 273 -70.82 40.83 -20.50
C LYS A 273 -71.81 41.61 -19.65
N LEU A 274 -71.39 42.03 -18.46
CA LEU A 274 -72.19 42.90 -17.59
C LEU A 274 -72.51 44.23 -18.28
N ASP A 275 -71.55 44.85 -18.96
CA ASP A 275 -71.73 46.11 -19.68
C ASP A 275 -72.73 45.97 -20.85
N GLU A 276 -72.65 44.85 -21.59
CA GLU A 276 -73.63 44.50 -22.63
C GLU A 276 -75.03 44.26 -22.05
N GLU A 277 -75.15 43.57 -20.91
CA GLU A 277 -76.43 43.36 -20.22
C GLU A 277 -77.02 44.67 -19.70
N VAL A 278 -76.20 45.55 -19.12
CA VAL A 278 -76.62 46.88 -18.68
C VAL A 278 -77.11 47.70 -19.87
N SER A 279 -76.38 47.67 -21.00
CA SER A 279 -76.79 48.35 -22.23
C SER A 279 -78.15 47.86 -22.73
N LYS A 280 -78.38 46.53 -22.75
CA LYS A 280 -79.68 45.93 -23.12
C LYS A 280 -80.81 46.33 -22.16
N LYS A 281 -80.54 46.37 -20.86
CA LYS A 281 -81.55 46.81 -19.86
C LYS A 281 -81.86 48.30 -20.00
N GLN A 282 -80.87 49.13 -20.31
CA GLN A 282 -81.08 50.55 -20.57
C GLN A 282 -81.95 50.78 -21.81
N THR A 283 -81.76 50.02 -22.89
CA THR A 283 -82.64 50.12 -24.07
C THR A 283 -84.06 49.68 -23.75
N MET A 284 -84.24 48.57 -23.03
CA MET A 284 -85.57 48.11 -22.60
C MET A 284 -86.27 49.11 -21.66
N LEU A 285 -85.53 49.73 -20.73
CA LEU A 285 -86.09 50.75 -19.85
C LEU A 285 -86.57 51.97 -20.63
N LYS A 286 -85.80 52.43 -21.63
CA LYS A 286 -86.24 53.53 -22.51
C LYS A 286 -87.53 53.17 -23.25
N GLU A 287 -87.61 51.97 -23.83
CA GLU A 287 -88.81 51.49 -24.52
C GLU A 287 -90.03 51.47 -23.57
N LEU A 288 -89.86 50.97 -22.33
CA LEU A 288 -90.92 50.95 -21.33
C LEU A 288 -91.30 52.36 -20.84
N GLU A 289 -90.35 53.27 -20.70
CA GLU A 289 -90.61 54.68 -20.37
C GLU A 289 -91.42 55.36 -21.47
N ASP A 290 -91.08 55.13 -22.74
CA ASP A 290 -91.82 55.64 -23.90
C ASP A 290 -93.25 55.07 -23.94
N GLU A 291 -93.44 53.77 -23.68
CA GLU A 291 -94.76 53.13 -23.58
C GLU A 291 -95.59 53.68 -22.40
N LEU A 292 -94.95 53.91 -21.24
CA LEU A 292 -95.62 54.48 -20.07
C LEU A 292 -96.05 55.91 -20.34
N ASN A 293 -95.20 56.71 -20.98
CA ASN A 293 -95.51 58.08 -21.38
C ASN A 293 -96.66 58.11 -22.39
N ALA A 294 -96.65 57.23 -23.40
CA ALA A 294 -97.75 57.09 -24.34
C ALA A 294 -99.06 56.69 -23.65
N THR A 295 -99.00 55.76 -22.69
CA THR A 295 -100.17 55.34 -21.91
C THR A 295 -100.71 56.45 -21.03
N ARG A 296 -99.82 57.25 -20.40
CA ARG A 296 -100.21 58.43 -19.63
C ARG A 296 -100.89 59.46 -20.52
N SER A 297 -100.31 59.83 -21.66
CA SER A 297 -100.95 60.74 -22.62
C SER A 297 -102.33 60.25 -23.07
N PHE A 298 -102.46 58.95 -23.35
CA PHE A 298 -103.75 58.34 -23.70
C PHE A 298 -104.76 58.36 -22.54
N LEU A 299 -104.32 58.15 -21.31
CA LEU A 299 -105.18 58.27 -20.12
C LEU A 299 -105.61 59.72 -19.88
N THR A 300 -104.74 60.70 -20.09
CA THR A 300 -105.10 62.12 -20.01
C THR A 300 -106.19 62.45 -21.03
N LEU A 301 -106.06 61.96 -22.28
CA LEU A 301 -107.08 62.11 -23.33
C LEU A 301 -108.43 61.49 -22.95
N LEU A 302 -108.44 60.34 -22.27
CA LEU A 302 -109.67 59.69 -21.83
C LEU A 302 -110.30 60.30 -20.59
N SER A 303 -109.49 60.93 -19.73
CA SER A 303 -109.96 61.52 -18.47
C SER A 303 -110.61 62.90 -18.67
N GLU A 304 -110.27 63.61 -19.75
CA GLU A 304 -110.80 64.93 -20.09
C GLU A 304 -111.30 65.02 -21.55
N PRO A 305 -112.41 64.33 -21.90
CA PRO A 305 -112.93 64.27 -23.27
C PRO A 305 -113.51 65.59 -23.80
N GLN A 306 -113.64 66.60 -22.93
CA GLN A 306 -114.21 67.91 -23.27
C GLN A 306 -113.18 68.88 -23.86
N ASN A 307 -111.88 68.52 -23.83
CA ASN A 307 -110.76 69.35 -24.32
C ASN A 307 -109.96 68.71 -25.46
N THR A 308 -110.43 67.59 -26.03
CA THR A 308 -109.75 66.89 -27.12
C THR A 308 -109.69 67.72 -28.40
N GLN A 309 -108.48 68.00 -28.87
CA GLN A 309 -108.22 68.68 -30.14
C GLN A 309 -108.24 67.68 -31.31
N PRO A 310 -108.50 68.11 -32.56
CA PRO A 310 -108.50 67.22 -33.72
C PRO A 310 -107.17 66.46 -33.91
N GLU A 311 -106.05 67.07 -33.51
CA GLU A 311 -104.72 66.45 -33.53
C GLU A 311 -104.62 65.23 -32.59
N ASP A 312 -105.40 65.21 -31.51
CA ASP A 312 -105.43 64.10 -30.55
C ASP A 312 -106.19 62.88 -31.10
N ILE A 313 -107.21 63.12 -31.93
CA ILE A 313 -107.93 62.07 -32.66
C ILE A 313 -107.05 61.49 -33.77
N GLU A 314 -106.26 62.34 -34.44
CA GLU A 314 -105.24 61.93 -35.41
C GLU A 314 -104.17 61.03 -34.77
N ALA A 315 -103.74 61.35 -33.54
CA ALA A 315 -102.81 60.53 -32.76
C ALA A 315 -103.39 59.15 -32.41
N ILE A 316 -104.69 59.06 -32.09
CA ILE A 316 -105.39 57.78 -31.86
C ILE A 316 -105.49 56.97 -33.16
N ILE A 317 -105.78 57.61 -34.29
CA ILE A 317 -105.81 56.97 -35.61
C ILE A 317 -104.42 56.46 -36.00
N GLN A 318 -103.35 57.22 -35.72
CA GLN A 318 -101.97 56.79 -35.91
C GLN A 318 -101.61 55.61 -34.99
N GLN A 319 -102.06 55.60 -33.74
CA GLN A 319 -101.84 54.48 -32.81
C GLN A 319 -102.57 53.20 -33.27
N MET A 320 -103.82 53.31 -33.71
CA MET A 320 -104.53 52.15 -34.30
C MET A 320 -103.88 51.68 -35.60
N ASN A 321 -103.36 52.59 -36.43
CA ASN A 321 -102.61 52.23 -37.63
C ASN A 321 -101.27 51.56 -37.32
N ASN A 322 -100.55 51.99 -36.29
CA ASN A 322 -99.30 51.34 -35.86
C ASN A 322 -99.57 49.93 -35.30
N ILE A 323 -100.63 49.74 -34.52
CA ILE A 323 -101.08 48.41 -34.07
C ILE A 323 -101.48 47.53 -35.27
N LEU A 324 -102.14 48.10 -36.28
CA LEU A 324 -102.46 47.40 -37.53
C LEU A 324 -101.22 47.01 -38.34
N LYS A 325 -100.18 47.86 -38.39
CA LYS A 325 -98.89 47.56 -39.04
C LYS A 325 -98.12 46.44 -38.32
N ILE A 326 -98.17 46.41 -36.99
CA ILE A 326 -97.64 45.28 -36.20
C ILE A 326 -98.39 43.98 -36.55
N LYS A 327 -99.73 44.03 -36.63
CA LYS A 327 -100.58 42.88 -37.02
C LYS A 327 -100.33 42.39 -38.45
N ARG A 328 -99.92 43.28 -39.36
CA ARG A 328 -99.53 42.95 -40.75
C ARG A 328 -98.10 42.43 -40.89
N GLY A 329 -97.30 42.46 -39.80
CA GLY A 329 -95.94 41.91 -39.79
C GLY A 329 -94.85 42.87 -40.25
N GLU A 330 -95.14 44.17 -40.40
CA GLU A 330 -94.17 45.18 -40.86
C GLU A 330 -93.18 45.59 -39.75
N LEU A 331 -93.45 45.24 -38.49
CA LEU A 331 -92.58 45.46 -37.32
C LEU A 331 -92.39 44.14 -36.53
N PRO A 332 -91.49 43.24 -36.97
CA PRO A 332 -91.37 41.88 -36.43
C PRO A 332 -90.88 41.81 -34.97
N MET A 333 -90.25 42.88 -34.47
CA MET A 333 -89.70 42.95 -33.10
C MET A 333 -90.78 43.01 -32.01
N LEU A 334 -91.98 43.50 -32.33
CA LEU A 334 -93.08 43.73 -31.38
C LEU A 334 -94.15 42.63 -31.39
N LYS A 335 -93.97 41.59 -32.21
CA LYS A 335 -94.86 40.43 -32.33
C LYS A 335 -95.14 39.70 -31.00
N PRO A 336 -94.18 39.57 -30.05
CA PRO A 336 -94.45 38.93 -28.75
C PRO A 336 -95.46 39.68 -27.87
N LEU A 337 -95.62 40.99 -28.05
CA LEU A 337 -96.51 41.85 -27.27
C LEU A 337 -97.90 42.02 -27.91
N GLU A 338 -98.09 41.50 -29.13
CA GLU A 338 -99.33 41.62 -29.93
C GLU A 338 -100.56 41.15 -29.15
N GLY A 339 -100.47 40.00 -28.48
CA GLY A 339 -101.57 39.44 -27.69
C GLY A 339 -102.01 40.38 -26.57
N HIS A 340 -101.05 40.95 -25.83
CA HIS A 340 -101.36 41.80 -24.68
C HIS A 340 -101.93 43.17 -25.08
N LEU A 341 -101.49 43.71 -26.22
CA LEU A 341 -101.98 44.97 -26.78
C LEU A 341 -103.40 44.81 -27.35
N LEU A 342 -103.67 43.72 -28.07
CA LEU A 342 -105.01 43.41 -28.59
C LEU A 342 -106.01 43.12 -27.47
N GLU A 343 -105.62 42.38 -26.44
CA GLU A 343 -106.48 42.07 -25.28
C GLU A 343 -106.89 43.37 -24.56
N LYS A 344 -105.96 44.32 -24.43
CA LYS A 344 -106.17 45.60 -23.74
C LYS A 344 -107.03 46.56 -24.57
N ALA A 345 -106.79 46.63 -25.89
CA ALA A 345 -107.63 47.39 -26.82
C ALA A 345 -109.06 46.81 -26.88
N ARG A 346 -109.19 45.47 -26.90
CA ARG A 346 -110.48 44.77 -26.88
C ARG A 346 -111.21 45.00 -25.56
N LYS A 347 -110.55 44.87 -24.41
CA LYS A 347 -111.17 45.16 -23.10
C LYS A 347 -111.69 46.60 -23.02
N ARG A 348 -110.93 47.58 -23.50
CA ARG A 348 -111.35 48.98 -23.50
C ARG A 348 -112.49 49.26 -24.47
N LEU A 349 -112.48 48.67 -25.68
CA LEU A 349 -113.61 48.73 -26.60
C LEU A 349 -114.86 48.10 -25.99
N VAL A 350 -114.70 46.97 -25.30
CA VAL A 350 -115.78 46.26 -24.61
C VAL A 350 -116.33 47.11 -23.45
N GLU A 351 -115.47 47.73 -22.63
CA GLU A 351 -115.88 48.63 -21.54
C GLU A 351 -116.60 49.90 -22.03
N LEU A 352 -116.22 50.43 -23.20
CA LEU A 352 -116.86 51.61 -23.81
C LEU A 352 -118.17 51.28 -24.55
N VAL A 353 -118.26 50.11 -25.18
CA VAL A 353 -119.39 49.74 -26.05
C VAL A 353 -120.47 48.95 -25.31
N ILE A 354 -120.11 48.11 -24.32
CA ILE A 354 -121.09 47.28 -23.58
C ILE A 354 -122.13 48.13 -22.82
N PRO A 355 -121.78 49.22 -22.11
CA PRO A 355 -122.78 50.04 -21.41
C PRO A 355 -123.81 50.64 -22.38
N ALA A 356 -123.38 51.03 -23.59
CA ALA A 356 -124.24 51.57 -24.63
C ALA A 356 -125.15 50.51 -25.31
N LEU A 357 -124.74 49.24 -25.36
CA LEU A 357 -125.53 48.14 -25.95
C LEU A 357 -126.40 47.38 -24.94
N SER A 358 -126.04 47.41 -23.65
CA SER A 358 -126.73 46.68 -22.59
C SER A 358 -128.15 47.19 -22.29
N GLY A 359 -128.47 48.42 -22.72
CA GLY A 359 -129.80 49.01 -22.57
C GLY A 359 -130.86 48.52 -23.56
N GLU A 360 -130.48 47.96 -24.72
CA GLU A 360 -131.42 47.74 -25.82
C GLU A 360 -131.59 46.28 -26.30
N PHE A 361 -130.68 45.32 -26.05
CA PHE A 361 -130.70 44.04 -26.80
C PHE A 361 -130.50 42.71 -26.06
N VAL A 362 -130.46 42.62 -24.72
CA VAL A 362 -130.29 41.30 -24.04
C VAL A 362 -131.31 41.05 -22.91
N PRO A 363 -132.35 40.22 -23.15
CA PRO A 363 -133.33 39.85 -22.13
C PRO A 363 -132.73 39.01 -20.98
N LYS A 364 -133.15 39.29 -19.73
CA LYS A 364 -132.65 38.65 -18.49
C LYS A 364 -132.66 37.10 -18.49
N TRP A 365 -133.60 36.47 -19.21
CA TRP A 365 -133.69 35.00 -19.28
C TRP A 365 -132.47 34.34 -19.95
N VAL A 366 -131.74 35.07 -20.80
CA VAL A 366 -130.53 34.58 -21.46
C VAL A 366 -129.39 34.46 -20.46
N PHE A 367 -129.29 35.42 -19.53
CA PHE A 367 -128.33 35.38 -18.42
C PHE A 367 -128.64 34.22 -17.48
N GLU A 368 -129.89 34.05 -17.04
CA GLU A 368 -130.27 32.95 -16.15
C GLU A 368 -130.01 31.56 -16.77
N ARG A 369 -130.16 31.43 -18.09
CA ARG A 369 -129.88 30.18 -18.80
C ARG A 369 -128.40 29.89 -18.92
N LEU A 370 -127.57 30.91 -19.16
CA LEU A 370 -126.12 30.79 -19.18
C LEU A 370 -125.56 30.49 -17.78
N GLU A 371 -126.12 31.13 -16.75
CA GLU A 371 -125.76 30.93 -15.35
C GLU A 371 -126.07 29.50 -14.91
N LYS A 372 -127.26 28.97 -15.25
CA LYS A 372 -127.58 27.54 -15.06
C LYS A 372 -126.65 26.58 -15.80
N GLN A 373 -126.23 26.92 -17.02
CA GLN A 373 -125.27 26.09 -17.74
C GLN A 373 -123.89 26.14 -17.08
N PHE A 374 -123.49 27.30 -16.57
CA PHE A 374 -122.23 27.49 -15.86
C PHE A 374 -122.21 26.71 -14.54
N GLU A 375 -123.29 26.79 -13.74
CA GLU A 375 -123.47 25.98 -12.53
C GLU A 375 -123.39 24.48 -12.84
N SER A 376 -124.05 24.01 -13.91
CA SER A 376 -123.99 22.60 -14.31
C SER A 376 -122.59 22.13 -14.73
N LEU A 377 -121.76 23.03 -15.25
CA LEU A 377 -120.37 22.74 -15.63
C LEU A 377 -119.44 22.78 -14.42
N VAL A 378 -119.69 23.69 -13.47
CA VAL A 378 -118.98 23.75 -12.19
C VAL A 378 -119.26 22.50 -11.36
N GLU A 379 -120.51 22.02 -11.31
CA GLU A 379 -120.85 20.74 -10.66
C GLU A 379 -120.18 19.54 -11.34
N LYS A 380 -120.15 19.50 -12.67
CA LYS A 380 -119.44 18.43 -13.41
C LYS A 380 -117.93 18.45 -13.13
N ARG A 381 -117.34 19.64 -13.04
CA ARG A 381 -115.93 19.81 -12.70
C ARG A 381 -115.65 19.33 -11.26
N ALA A 382 -116.50 19.67 -10.31
CA ALA A 382 -116.36 19.21 -8.92
C ALA A 382 -116.41 17.68 -8.81
N LYS A 383 -117.34 17.04 -9.54
CA LYS A 383 -117.43 15.57 -9.61
C LYS A 383 -116.18 14.93 -10.21
N LEU A 384 -115.63 15.50 -11.29
CA LEU A 384 -114.39 15.02 -11.89
C LEU A 384 -113.17 15.23 -10.98
N GLU A 385 -113.15 16.31 -10.20
CA GLU A 385 -112.10 16.54 -9.20
C GLU A 385 -112.18 15.53 -8.03
N GLU A 386 -113.39 15.15 -7.60
CA GLU A 386 -113.61 14.06 -6.63
C GLU A 386 -113.18 12.69 -7.19
N GLU A 387 -113.52 12.38 -8.44
CA GLU A 387 -113.08 11.16 -9.13
C GLU A 387 -111.54 11.11 -9.26
N LEU A 388 -110.91 12.25 -9.57
CA LEU A 388 -109.45 12.36 -9.58
C LEU A 388 -108.83 12.19 -8.19
N GLN A 389 -109.46 12.70 -7.13
CA GLN A 389 -108.99 12.49 -5.76
C GLN A 389 -109.14 11.02 -5.31
N SER A 390 -110.22 10.36 -5.72
CA SER A 390 -110.44 8.91 -5.55
C SER A 390 -109.37 8.08 -6.27
N ILE A 391 -109.08 8.37 -7.54
CA ILE A 391 -108.01 7.69 -8.31
C ILE A 391 -106.64 7.94 -7.67
N LYS A 392 -106.41 9.16 -7.13
CA LYS A 392 -105.16 9.52 -6.47
C LYS A 392 -104.99 8.85 -5.11
N SER A 393 -106.07 8.59 -4.37
CA SER A 393 -106.01 7.84 -3.10
C SER A 393 -105.83 6.33 -3.36
N VAL A 394 -106.45 5.78 -4.40
CA VAL A 394 -106.20 4.41 -4.87
C VAL A 394 -104.74 4.23 -5.32
N LEU A 395 -104.18 5.17 -6.09
CA LEU A 395 -102.75 5.17 -6.46
C LEU A 395 -101.82 5.28 -5.25
N LYS A 396 -102.20 6.05 -4.22
CA LYS A 396 -101.45 6.14 -2.95
C LYS A 396 -101.51 4.83 -2.15
N SER A 397 -102.66 4.15 -2.13
CA SER A 397 -102.80 2.84 -1.48
C SER A 397 -102.06 1.72 -2.24
N MET A 398 -102.05 1.78 -3.57
CA MET A 398 -101.24 0.88 -4.40
C MET A 398 -99.73 1.16 -4.27
N GLN A 399 -99.32 2.41 -3.98
CA GLN A 399 -97.93 2.73 -3.64
C GLN A 399 -97.51 2.27 -2.23
N ALA A 400 -98.46 2.07 -1.31
CA ALA A 400 -98.19 1.57 0.05
C ALA A 400 -98.09 0.04 0.13
N GLU A 401 -98.73 -0.70 -0.79
CA GLU A 401 -98.69 -2.18 -0.82
C GLU A 401 -97.84 -2.74 -2.00
N VAL A 402 -97.30 -1.88 -2.86
CA VAL A 402 -96.35 -2.25 -3.94
C VAL A 402 -95.13 -1.32 -3.91
N SER A 403 -94.35 -1.39 -2.83
CA SER A 403 -92.93 -0.98 -2.79
C SER A 403 -92.24 -1.71 -1.62
N VAL A 404 -91.51 -2.80 -1.85
CA VAL A 404 -90.08 -2.73 -2.17
C VAL A 404 -89.74 -3.71 -3.31
N GLY A 405 -89.62 -3.20 -4.54
CA GLY A 405 -89.23 -4.04 -5.68
C GLY A 405 -89.27 -3.41 -7.07
N ALA A 406 -88.61 -2.25 -7.25
CA ALA A 406 -87.95 -1.70 -8.47
C ALA A 406 -88.80 -1.51 -9.77
N PRO A 407 -88.45 -0.60 -10.71
CA PRO A 407 -87.16 0.07 -10.89
C PRO A 407 -87.23 1.60 -10.97
N LYS A 408 -86.23 2.27 -10.38
CA LYS A 408 -85.83 3.61 -10.80
C LYS A 408 -84.39 3.51 -11.27
N GLU A 409 -84.22 3.53 -12.59
CA GLU A 409 -82.94 3.80 -13.23
C GLU A 409 -82.44 5.17 -12.76
N ALA A 410 -81.46 5.19 -11.88
CA ALA A 410 -80.59 6.33 -11.62
C ALA A 410 -79.39 5.86 -10.80
N GLU A 411 -78.21 6.26 -11.25
CA GLU A 411 -76.91 6.08 -10.62
C GLU A 411 -76.32 4.67 -10.73
N GLN A 412 -75.91 4.30 -11.95
CA GLN A 412 -74.77 3.40 -12.14
C GLN A 412 -73.57 4.00 -11.40
N ALA A 413 -73.36 3.58 -10.15
CA ALA A 413 -72.09 3.72 -9.48
C ALA A 413 -71.05 3.04 -10.36
N THR A 414 -70.15 3.84 -10.94
CA THR A 414 -69.09 3.36 -11.82
C THR A 414 -68.05 2.65 -10.97
N LEU A 415 -68.29 1.37 -10.71
CA LEU A 415 -67.40 0.52 -9.91
C LEU A 415 -66.17 0.10 -10.74
N PHE A 416 -65.01 0.00 -10.09
CA PHE A 416 -63.82 -0.57 -10.69
C PHE A 416 -64.02 -2.06 -10.96
N LEU A 417 -63.53 -2.55 -12.11
CA LEU A 417 -63.44 -3.97 -12.44
C LEU A 417 -61.96 -4.39 -12.38
N VAL A 418 -61.65 -5.40 -11.58
CA VAL A 418 -60.28 -5.94 -11.47
C VAL A 418 -60.15 -7.16 -12.37
N LYS A 419 -59.10 -7.20 -13.20
CA LYS A 419 -58.78 -8.39 -14.01
C LYS A 419 -57.84 -9.31 -13.22
N THR A 420 -58.38 -10.38 -12.65
CA THR A 420 -57.60 -11.47 -12.03
C THR A 420 -57.33 -12.60 -13.03
N THR A 421 -56.42 -13.52 -12.71
CA THR A 421 -56.20 -14.76 -13.47
C THR A 421 -57.38 -15.74 -13.48
N THR A 422 -58.42 -15.48 -12.66
CA THR A 422 -59.58 -16.37 -12.47
C THR A 422 -60.94 -15.73 -12.81
N GLY A 423 -60.94 -14.57 -13.48
CA GLY A 423 -62.16 -13.85 -13.91
C GLY A 423 -62.24 -12.41 -13.39
N GLU A 424 -63.22 -11.66 -13.91
CA GLU A 424 -63.47 -10.26 -13.52
C GLU A 424 -64.17 -10.22 -12.16
N LYS A 425 -63.59 -9.51 -11.18
CA LYS A 425 -64.19 -9.30 -9.86
C LYS A 425 -64.36 -7.80 -9.58
N VAL A 426 -65.47 -7.46 -8.95
CA VAL A 426 -65.73 -6.12 -8.40
C VAL A 426 -65.17 -6.07 -6.98
N PRO A 427 -64.37 -5.04 -6.59
CA PRO A 427 -63.88 -4.87 -5.23
C PRO A 427 -65.01 -4.84 -4.20
N LYS A 428 -64.78 -5.39 -3.01
CA LYS A 428 -65.81 -5.45 -1.97
C LYS A 428 -65.64 -4.25 -1.04
N ALA A 429 -66.56 -3.31 -1.22
CA ALA A 429 -66.81 -2.09 -0.43
C ALA A 429 -66.18 -0.81 -0.99
N PRO A 430 -66.99 0.23 -1.27
CA PRO A 430 -66.49 1.57 -1.55
C PRO A 430 -65.91 2.17 -0.26
N SER A 431 -64.71 2.73 -0.31
CA SER A 431 -64.21 3.56 0.79
C SER A 431 -65.01 4.87 0.88
N ASP A 432 -64.92 5.59 1.98
CA ASP A 432 -65.56 6.91 2.12
C ASP A 432 -64.94 8.00 1.20
N LYS A 433 -63.91 7.67 0.41
CA LYS A 433 -63.22 8.60 -0.50
C LYS A 433 -63.76 8.50 -1.94
N LYS A 434 -64.30 9.62 -2.45
CA LYS A 434 -64.64 9.80 -3.87
C LYS A 434 -63.49 10.48 -4.61
N ALA A 435 -63.18 10.02 -5.81
CA ALA A 435 -62.24 10.68 -6.72
C ALA A 435 -62.85 10.88 -8.10
N LYS A 436 -62.53 12.01 -8.75
CA LYS A 436 -62.93 12.29 -10.13
C LYS A 436 -61.89 11.72 -11.09
N ILE A 437 -62.25 10.70 -11.85
CA ILE A 437 -61.40 10.06 -12.85
C ILE A 437 -61.72 10.65 -14.22
N ILE A 438 -60.70 11.16 -14.91
CA ILE A 438 -60.85 11.72 -16.25
C ILE A 438 -60.59 10.62 -17.29
N CYS A 439 -61.56 10.37 -18.17
CA CYS A 439 -61.40 9.41 -19.25
C CYS A 439 -60.32 9.85 -20.25
N ARG A 440 -59.36 8.96 -20.57
CA ARG A 440 -58.28 9.25 -21.51
C ARG A 440 -58.76 9.51 -22.94
N TYR A 441 -59.92 8.98 -23.30
CA TYR A 441 -60.43 9.00 -24.67
C TYR A 441 -61.35 10.19 -24.97
N CYS A 442 -62.26 10.55 -24.07
CA CYS A 442 -63.25 11.63 -24.31
C CYS A 442 -63.15 12.78 -23.30
N ARG A 443 -62.20 12.73 -22.36
CA ARG A 443 -61.99 13.72 -21.28
C ARG A 443 -63.20 13.96 -20.36
N ALA A 444 -64.25 13.16 -20.46
CA ALA A 444 -65.35 13.19 -19.50
C ALA A 444 -64.84 12.78 -18.12
N GLY A 445 -65.20 13.55 -17.10
CA GLY A 445 -64.86 13.27 -15.71
C GLY A 445 -65.97 12.45 -15.04
N THR A 446 -65.62 11.31 -14.49
CA THR A 446 -66.54 10.42 -13.78
C THR A 446 -66.14 10.35 -12.31
N SER A 447 -67.07 10.65 -11.41
CA SER A 447 -66.85 10.53 -9.96
C SER A 447 -67.05 9.09 -9.52
N VAL A 448 -66.02 8.51 -8.92
CA VAL A 448 -65.94 7.08 -8.61
C VAL A 448 -65.52 6.91 -7.15
N TRP A 449 -66.09 5.90 -6.50
CA TRP A 449 -65.68 5.48 -5.16
C TRP A 449 -64.41 4.65 -5.22
N LEU A 450 -63.42 5.00 -4.41
CA LEU A 450 -62.13 4.32 -4.40
C LEU A 450 -62.20 2.99 -3.61
N PRO A 451 -61.50 1.93 -4.04
CA PRO A 451 -61.27 0.74 -3.22
C PRO A 451 -60.42 1.07 -1.99
N THR A 452 -60.44 0.23 -0.97
CA THR A 452 -59.66 0.43 0.26
C THR A 452 -58.14 0.29 0.01
N ALA A 453 -57.33 0.93 0.86
CA ALA A 453 -55.87 0.92 0.70
C ALA A 453 -55.25 -0.48 0.81
N GLU A 454 -55.85 -1.37 1.63
CA GLU A 454 -55.42 -2.76 1.81
C GLU A 454 -55.64 -3.58 0.54
N GLU A 455 -56.81 -3.46 -0.10
CA GLU A 455 -57.10 -4.13 -1.38
C GLU A 455 -56.18 -3.63 -2.50
N LEU A 456 -55.87 -2.33 -2.56
CA LEU A 456 -54.96 -1.77 -3.56
C LEU A 456 -53.52 -2.29 -3.39
N MET A 457 -53.07 -2.51 -2.15
CA MET A 457 -51.77 -3.14 -1.86
C MET A 457 -51.75 -4.62 -2.25
N GLU A 458 -52.84 -5.36 -2.03
CA GLU A 458 -52.97 -6.74 -2.51
C GLU A 458 -52.93 -6.82 -4.04
N LEU A 459 -53.66 -5.94 -4.74
CA LEU A 459 -53.68 -5.90 -6.20
C LEU A 459 -52.30 -5.57 -6.78
N LYS A 460 -51.55 -4.68 -6.13
CA LYS A 460 -50.16 -4.39 -6.46
C LYS A 460 -49.27 -5.62 -6.29
N SER A 461 -49.39 -6.34 -5.16
CA SER A 461 -48.58 -7.53 -4.89
C SER A 461 -48.82 -8.66 -5.91
N LYS A 462 -50.02 -8.71 -6.50
CA LYS A 462 -50.44 -9.70 -7.51
C LYS A 462 -50.20 -9.22 -8.96
N GLY A 463 -49.74 -7.99 -9.17
CA GLY A 463 -49.49 -7.41 -10.50
C GLY A 463 -50.76 -7.17 -11.34
N GLU A 464 -51.91 -7.00 -10.70
CA GLU A 464 -53.21 -6.90 -11.37
C GLU A 464 -53.57 -5.44 -11.67
N THR A 465 -54.23 -5.20 -12.81
CA THR A 465 -54.62 -3.85 -13.25
C THR A 465 -56.13 -3.62 -13.09
N MET A 466 -56.49 -2.40 -12.70
CA MET A 466 -57.89 -2.00 -12.55
C MET A 466 -58.43 -1.42 -13.85
N LYS A 467 -59.69 -1.69 -14.15
CA LYS A 467 -60.39 -1.21 -15.34
C LYS A 467 -61.64 -0.44 -14.94
N ILE A 468 -61.89 0.66 -15.65
CA ILE A 468 -63.14 1.40 -15.53
C ILE A 468 -63.69 1.73 -16.92
N VAL A 469 -64.95 1.40 -17.16
CA VAL A 469 -65.63 1.74 -18.41
C VAL A 469 -66.15 3.16 -18.31
N CYS A 470 -65.76 4.02 -19.26
CA CYS A 470 -66.24 5.40 -19.28
C CYS A 470 -67.71 5.45 -19.69
N PRO A 471 -68.62 6.06 -18.91
CA PRO A 471 -70.04 6.13 -19.24
C PRO A 471 -70.32 7.01 -20.47
N SER A 472 -69.42 7.94 -20.81
CA SER A 472 -69.62 8.87 -21.93
C SER A 472 -69.18 8.32 -23.29
N CYS A 473 -68.26 7.36 -23.33
CA CYS A 473 -67.73 6.83 -24.61
C CYS A 473 -67.61 5.31 -24.66
N ASN A 474 -68.06 4.60 -23.62
CA ASN A 474 -68.00 3.15 -23.45
C ASN A 474 -66.60 2.51 -23.63
N LYS A 475 -65.52 3.31 -23.63
CA LYS A 475 -64.14 2.80 -23.70
C LYS A 475 -63.60 2.49 -22.30
N THR A 476 -62.87 1.38 -22.19
CA THR A 476 -62.26 0.92 -20.95
C THR A 476 -60.94 1.65 -20.68
N ASN A 477 -60.86 2.36 -19.57
CA ASN A 477 -59.62 2.95 -19.06
C ASN A 477 -58.94 1.94 -18.13
N ILE A 478 -57.66 1.68 -18.38
CA ILE A 478 -56.81 0.84 -17.51
C ILE A 478 -56.07 1.78 -16.56
N ILE A 479 -56.17 1.51 -15.25
CA ILE A 479 -55.59 2.32 -14.19
C ILE A 479 -54.70 1.43 -13.33
N ASP A 480 -53.47 1.89 -13.12
CA ASP A 480 -52.51 1.23 -12.25
C ASP A 480 -52.87 1.48 -10.77
N PRO A 481 -52.94 0.44 -9.91
CA PRO A 481 -53.16 0.57 -8.47
C PRO A 481 -52.23 1.57 -7.78
N ASP A 482 -50.99 1.72 -8.24
CA ASP A 482 -50.02 2.66 -7.65
C ASP A 482 -50.44 4.13 -7.78
N ILE A 483 -51.20 4.48 -8.82
CA ILE A 483 -51.70 5.84 -9.03
C ILE A 483 -52.76 6.18 -7.98
N ILE A 484 -53.59 5.20 -7.59
CA ILE A 484 -54.64 5.39 -6.59
C ILE A 484 -54.07 5.34 -5.16
N LEU A 485 -53.08 4.48 -4.89
CA LEU A 485 -52.40 4.44 -3.59
C LEU A 485 -51.76 5.79 -3.21
N LYS A 486 -51.21 6.52 -4.18
CA LYS A 486 -50.68 7.88 -3.97
C LYS A 486 -51.74 8.88 -3.48
N LEU A 487 -53.02 8.64 -3.74
CA LEU A 487 -54.13 9.47 -3.27
C LEU A 487 -54.53 9.17 -1.81
N TYR A 488 -54.09 8.04 -1.25
CA TYR A 488 -54.26 7.72 0.17
C TYR A 488 -53.09 8.19 1.04
N GLN A 489 -51.92 8.45 0.44
CA GLN A 489 -50.72 8.97 1.13
C GLN A 489 -50.69 10.51 1.23
N ARG A 490 -51.69 11.18 0.64
CA ARG A 490 -52.00 12.61 0.83
C ARG A 490 -53.20 12.73 1.75
#